data_AF-A0A8H7VNI9-F1
#
_entry.id   AF-A0A8H7VNI9-F1
#
_cell.length_a   1.000
_cell.length_b   1.000
_cell.length_c   1.000
_cell.angle_alpha   90.00
_cell.angle_beta   90.00
_cell.angle_gamma   90.00
#
_symmetry.space_group_name_H-M   'P 1'
#
loop_
_entity.id
_entity.type
_entity.pdbx_description
1 polymer ?
#
loop_
_entity_poly.entity_id
_entity_poly.type
_entity_poly.pdbx_seq_one_letter_code
_entity_poly.pdbx_strand_id
1 'polypeptide(L)'
;MKDLAWKAGVAKRRKTDTNTISSITTTTPVATTIPLSALKLVEDNNIYIIDDTQANVEKVPPNASGTSFEQANDLVNEYASQFLESFIMFGDHFLTPISIDVYWHNNSDLDDCADAAPTKYETSAKALIKEQKATTGSYYYEASVKIGYMELVVTGGFVGNSTYDKTTPFLGSSISCLPSSLKAGNNVADVIKRRTIPAKYVSSNRHLRQYSKVGSSYKWSFQSN
;
A
#
# COMPACT_ATOMS: atom_id res chain seq x y z
N MET A 1 7.66 63.62 -11.63
CA MET A 1 8.32 63.98 -10.35
C MET A 1 8.31 62.73 -9.51
N LYS A 2 9.37 61.91 -9.56
CA LYS A 2 10.66 62.04 -8.85
C LYS A 2 10.59 61.29 -7.51
N ASP A 3 11.46 60.28 -7.41
CA ASP A 3 12.20 59.80 -6.23
C ASP A 3 11.38 59.39 -4.99
N LEU A 4 11.54 58.19 -4.43
CA LEU A 4 12.77 57.85 -3.70
C LEU A 4 12.94 56.34 -3.57
N ALA A 5 14.10 55.88 -4.01
CA ALA A 5 14.69 54.59 -3.69
C ALA A 5 15.38 54.61 -2.31
N TRP A 6 15.72 53.39 -1.85
CA TRP A 6 16.83 53.05 -0.95
C TRP A 6 16.57 52.98 0.57
N LYS A 7 16.60 51.75 1.12
CA LYS A 7 17.76 51.26 1.90
C LYS A 7 17.69 49.74 2.11
N ALA A 8 18.59 49.04 1.43
CA ALA A 8 18.93 47.66 1.69
C ALA A 8 19.77 47.55 2.97
N GLY A 9 19.31 46.74 3.92
CA GLY A 9 20.11 46.25 5.04
C GLY A 9 20.59 44.84 4.74
N VAL A 10 21.83 44.70 4.26
CA VAL A 10 22.49 43.41 4.04
C VAL A 10 22.95 42.85 5.38
N ALA A 11 22.26 41.83 5.89
CA ALA A 11 22.75 41.05 7.01
C ALA A 11 23.85 40.08 6.52
N LYS A 12 25.07 40.26 7.02
CA LYS A 12 26.23 39.39 6.73
C LYS A 12 25.94 37.95 7.17
N ARG A 13 25.98 37.00 6.24
CA ARG A 13 26.05 35.56 6.53
C ARG A 13 27.31 35.25 7.32
N ARG A 14 27.15 34.72 8.53
CA ARG A 14 28.22 34.09 9.31
C ARG A 14 28.61 32.78 8.60
N LYS A 15 29.87 32.65 8.20
CA LYS A 15 30.46 31.35 7.84
C LYS A 15 30.61 30.57 9.14
N THR A 16 30.02 29.37 9.18
CA THR A 16 30.28 28.39 10.22
C THR A 16 30.99 27.22 9.57
N ASP A 17 32.09 26.82 10.19
CA ASP A 17 33.06 25.88 9.68
C ASP A 17 32.46 24.48 9.43
N THR A 18 32.80 23.92 8.27
CA THR A 18 32.60 22.52 7.91
C THR A 18 33.46 21.64 8.82
N ASN A 19 32.83 21.01 9.82
CA ASN A 19 33.39 19.84 10.48
C ASN A 19 33.01 18.60 9.67
N THR A 20 34.02 18.01 9.03
CA THR A 20 33.94 16.70 8.38
C THR A 20 33.79 15.64 9.46
N ILE A 21 32.57 15.15 9.69
CA ILE A 21 32.34 13.94 10.48
C ILE A 21 32.10 12.81 9.48
N SER A 22 33.14 11.99 9.30
CA SER A 22 33.04 10.67 8.69
C SER A 22 32.25 9.76 9.63
N SER A 23 30.95 9.59 9.38
CA SER A 23 30.13 8.61 10.09
C SER A 23 30.16 7.27 9.37
N ILE A 24 30.73 6.29 10.06
CA ILE A 24 30.83 4.88 9.74
C ILE A 24 29.44 4.30 9.45
N THR A 25 29.27 3.70 8.27
CA THR A 25 28.08 2.93 7.91
C THR A 25 28.13 1.58 8.63
N THR A 26 27.68 1.53 9.89
CA THR A 26 27.30 0.27 10.53
C THR A 26 25.91 -0.12 10.01
N THR A 27 25.88 -1.02 9.03
CA THR A 27 24.68 -1.76 8.63
C THR A 27 24.33 -2.75 9.73
N THR A 28 23.66 -2.27 10.78
CA THR A 28 22.99 -3.14 11.72
C THR A 28 21.74 -3.70 11.02
N PRO A 29 21.49 -5.01 11.01
CA PRO A 29 20.21 -5.52 10.55
C PRO A 29 19.13 -4.91 11.44
N VAL A 30 18.15 -4.23 10.82
CA VAL A 30 16.97 -3.74 11.53
C VAL A 30 16.28 -4.98 12.08
N ALA A 31 16.49 -5.25 13.37
CA ALA A 31 15.69 -6.20 14.11
C ALA A 31 14.24 -5.75 13.90
N THR A 32 13.48 -6.55 13.14
CA THR A 32 12.11 -6.27 12.74
C THR A 32 11.26 -6.42 13.99
N THR A 33 11.18 -5.36 14.79
CA THR A 33 10.34 -5.32 15.98
C THR A 33 8.90 -5.45 15.53
N ILE A 34 8.35 -6.65 15.66
CA ILE A 34 6.93 -6.90 15.47
C ILE A 34 6.23 -6.20 16.63
N PRO A 35 5.22 -5.32 16.39
CA PRO A 35 4.39 -4.71 17.42
C PRO A 35 4.04 -5.67 18.55
N LEU A 36 4.11 -5.35 19.84
CA LEU A 36 3.71 -6.30 20.90
C LEU A 36 2.23 -6.77 20.75
N SER A 37 1.37 -5.91 20.20
CA SER A 37 -0.02 -6.19 19.84
C SER A 37 -0.18 -7.11 18.62
N ALA A 38 0.70 -7.01 17.62
CA ALA A 38 0.76 -7.94 16.48
C ALA A 38 1.61 -9.18 16.79
N LEU A 39 2.51 -9.10 17.77
CA LEU A 39 3.41 -10.15 18.20
C LEU A 39 2.60 -11.28 18.82
N LYS A 40 1.59 -10.99 19.65
CA LYS A 40 0.60 -12.01 20.07
C LYS A 40 -0.16 -12.67 18.90
N LEU A 41 -0.41 -11.95 17.82
CA LEU A 41 -1.09 -12.47 16.62
C LEU A 41 -0.15 -13.26 15.69
N VAL A 42 1.16 -13.01 15.77
CA VAL A 42 2.19 -13.55 14.86
C VAL A 42 3.04 -14.65 15.52
N GLU A 43 3.33 -14.56 16.82
CA GLU A 43 4.13 -15.55 17.57
C GLU A 43 3.39 -16.86 17.82
N ASP A 44 2.06 -16.85 17.86
CA ASP A 44 1.30 -18.05 18.20
C ASP A 44 1.26 -19.09 17.08
N ASN A 45 1.57 -18.75 15.81
CA ASN A 45 1.56 -19.74 14.73
C ASN A 45 2.43 -19.32 13.53
N ASN A 46 3.09 -20.28 12.88
CA ASN A 46 3.83 -20.19 11.60
C ASN A 46 2.95 -19.78 10.38
N ILE A 47 1.97 -18.89 10.57
CA ILE A 47 0.93 -18.51 9.62
C ILE A 47 1.35 -17.32 8.77
N TYR A 48 2.41 -16.60 9.10
CA TYR A 48 2.87 -15.45 8.33
C TYR A 48 4.26 -15.66 7.75
N ILE A 49 4.44 -15.22 6.51
CA ILE A 49 5.75 -15.10 5.88
C ILE A 49 6.00 -13.65 5.49
N ILE A 50 7.25 -13.23 5.66
CA ILE A 50 7.71 -11.93 5.18
C ILE A 50 7.74 -12.01 3.65
N ASP A 51 7.04 -11.10 2.99
CA ASP A 51 7.05 -10.99 1.53
C ASP A 51 8.29 -10.19 1.11
N ASP A 52 9.46 -10.83 1.19
CA ASP A 52 10.74 -10.32 0.66
C ASP A 52 11.09 -10.93 -0.71
N THR A 53 10.28 -11.87 -1.20
CA THR A 53 10.69 -12.82 -2.23
C THR A 53 10.12 -12.49 -3.61
N GLN A 54 11.04 -12.34 -4.57
CA GLN A 54 10.74 -12.35 -6.02
C GLN A 54 10.01 -13.64 -6.47
N ALA A 55 10.12 -14.73 -5.71
CA ALA A 55 9.52 -16.04 -6.01
C ALA A 55 8.00 -16.01 -6.20
N ASN A 56 7.31 -15.06 -5.56
CA ASN A 56 5.87 -14.92 -5.70
C ASN A 56 5.47 -14.22 -7.01
N VAL A 57 6.39 -13.59 -7.74
CA VAL A 57 6.04 -12.85 -8.96
C VAL A 57 6.27 -13.65 -10.24
N GLU A 58 7.01 -14.76 -10.16
CA GLU A 58 7.22 -15.66 -11.30
C GLU A 58 5.91 -16.20 -11.89
N LYS A 59 4.83 -16.26 -11.09
CA LYS A 59 3.50 -16.69 -11.57
C LYS A 59 2.73 -15.59 -12.30
N VAL A 60 3.06 -14.30 -12.10
CA VAL A 60 2.35 -13.19 -12.73
C VAL A 60 3.05 -12.84 -14.05
N PRO A 61 2.41 -12.98 -15.22
CA PRO A 61 3.07 -12.74 -16.50
C PRO A 61 3.59 -11.30 -16.62
N PRO A 62 4.83 -11.08 -17.09
CA PRO A 62 5.36 -9.74 -17.29
C PRO A 62 4.75 -9.03 -18.51
N ASN A 63 3.91 -9.71 -19.30
CA ASN A 63 3.17 -9.13 -20.42
C ASN A 63 1.67 -9.06 -20.12
N ALA A 64 1.17 -7.88 -19.75
CA ALA A 64 -0.25 -7.67 -19.40
C ALA A 64 -1.20 -8.00 -20.57
N SER A 65 -0.81 -7.68 -21.80
CA SER A 65 -1.64 -7.85 -23.00
C SER A 65 -1.74 -9.32 -23.46
N GLY A 66 -0.85 -10.18 -22.97
CA GLY A 66 -0.86 -11.62 -23.26
C GLY A 66 -1.62 -12.46 -22.24
N THR A 67 -2.05 -11.88 -21.12
CA THR A 67 -2.76 -12.59 -20.05
C THR A 67 -4.22 -12.76 -20.42
N SER A 68 -4.73 -14.00 -20.37
CA SER A 68 -6.17 -14.25 -20.54
C SER A 68 -6.97 -13.89 -19.27
N PHE A 69 -8.28 -13.74 -19.40
CA PHE A 69 -9.13 -13.48 -18.23
C PHE A 69 -9.05 -14.61 -17.19
N GLU A 70 -9.02 -15.87 -17.64
CA GLU A 70 -8.93 -17.05 -16.75
C GLU A 70 -7.63 -17.02 -15.95
N GLN A 71 -6.49 -16.75 -16.62
CA GLN A 71 -5.19 -16.62 -15.95
C GLN A 71 -5.18 -15.48 -14.94
N ALA A 72 -5.71 -14.31 -15.30
CA ALA A 72 -5.80 -13.19 -14.38
C ALA A 72 -6.72 -13.51 -13.19
N ASN A 73 -7.86 -14.16 -13.42
CA ASN A 73 -8.79 -14.55 -12.38
C ASN A 73 -8.17 -15.55 -11.40
N ASP A 74 -7.43 -16.55 -11.89
CA ASP A 74 -6.74 -17.53 -11.04
C ASP A 74 -5.69 -16.85 -10.15
N LEU A 75 -4.89 -15.95 -10.74
CA LEU A 75 -3.90 -15.16 -10.00
C LEU A 75 -4.57 -14.26 -8.96
N VAL A 76 -5.63 -13.53 -9.33
CA VAL A 76 -6.34 -12.66 -8.39
C VAL A 76 -6.85 -13.46 -7.18
N ASN A 77 -7.46 -14.62 -7.41
CA ASN A 77 -7.95 -15.48 -6.31
C ASN A 77 -6.80 -16.05 -5.45
N GLU A 78 -5.71 -16.47 -6.07
CA GLU A 78 -4.54 -17.00 -5.37
C GLU A 78 -3.90 -15.94 -4.46
N TYR A 79 -3.65 -14.74 -4.99
CA TYR A 79 -2.89 -13.71 -4.28
C TYR A 79 -3.75 -12.91 -3.30
N ALA A 80 -4.93 -12.45 -3.70
CA ALA A 80 -5.73 -11.55 -2.86
C ALA A 80 -6.06 -12.15 -1.48
N SER A 81 -6.36 -13.45 -1.46
CA SER A 81 -6.68 -14.19 -0.24
C SER A 81 -5.50 -14.34 0.73
N GLN A 82 -4.25 -14.22 0.25
CA GLN A 82 -3.04 -14.25 1.08
C GLN A 82 -2.72 -12.88 1.71
N PHE A 83 -3.20 -11.80 1.09
CA PHE A 83 -3.07 -10.43 1.61
C PHE A 83 -4.21 -10.02 2.53
N LEU A 84 -5.34 -10.74 2.50
CA LEU A 84 -6.35 -10.63 3.56
C LEU A 84 -5.74 -11.03 4.90
N GLU A 85 -6.00 -10.21 5.92
CA GLU A 85 -5.47 -10.31 7.26
C GLU A 85 -3.94 -10.29 7.34
N SER A 86 -3.26 -9.79 6.30
CA SER A 86 -1.82 -9.54 6.33
C SER A 86 -1.47 -8.38 7.27
N PHE A 87 -0.20 -8.30 7.68
CA PHE A 87 0.33 -7.12 8.36
C PHE A 87 1.22 -6.33 7.40
N ILE A 88 0.84 -5.07 7.16
CA ILE A 88 1.60 -4.15 6.33
C ILE A 88 2.16 -3.07 7.24
N MET A 89 3.48 -3.02 7.38
CA MET A 89 4.19 -2.15 8.33
C MET A 89 4.69 -0.88 7.64
N PHE A 90 4.40 0.28 8.24
CA PHE A 90 4.91 1.59 7.86
C PHE A 90 5.53 2.26 9.10
N GLY A 91 6.83 2.05 9.32
CA GLY A 91 7.54 2.38 10.55
C GLY A 91 6.86 1.73 11.75
N ASP A 92 6.48 2.56 12.72
CA ASP A 92 5.76 2.13 13.93
C ASP A 92 4.25 1.96 13.71
N HIS A 93 3.74 2.09 12.50
CA HIS A 93 2.34 1.90 12.20
C HIS A 93 2.12 0.63 11.39
N PHE A 94 0.93 0.04 11.52
CA PHE A 94 0.56 -1.10 10.69
C PHE A 94 -0.85 -0.97 10.17
N LEU A 95 -1.08 -1.65 9.04
CA LEU A 95 -2.37 -1.85 8.43
C LEU A 95 -2.65 -3.35 8.36
N THR A 96 -3.84 -3.75 8.78
CA THR A 96 -4.35 -5.12 8.62
C THR A 96 -5.59 -5.09 7.72
N PRO A 97 -5.44 -5.42 6.42
CA PRO A 97 -6.57 -5.46 5.50
C PRO A 97 -7.55 -6.58 5.88
N ILE A 98 -8.84 -6.28 5.98
CA ILE A 98 -9.90 -7.30 6.08
C ILE A 98 -10.85 -7.28 4.88
N SER A 99 -10.73 -6.26 4.02
CA SER A 99 -11.47 -6.14 2.77
C SER A 99 -10.57 -5.53 1.70
N ILE A 100 -10.54 -6.13 0.52
CA ILE A 100 -9.69 -5.74 -0.62
C ILE A 100 -10.48 -5.81 -1.92
N ASP A 101 -10.37 -4.78 -2.75
CA ASP A 101 -10.80 -4.82 -4.17
C ASP A 101 -9.55 -4.93 -5.06
N VAL A 102 -9.54 -5.84 -6.02
CA VAL A 102 -8.38 -6.09 -6.88
C VAL A 102 -8.61 -5.57 -8.29
N TYR A 103 -7.62 -4.90 -8.86
CA TYR A 103 -7.61 -4.32 -10.21
C TYR A 103 -6.45 -4.85 -11.03
N TRP A 104 -6.66 -5.04 -12.33
CA TRP A 104 -5.63 -5.48 -13.26
C TRP A 104 -5.25 -4.36 -14.23
N HIS A 105 -4.03 -3.87 -14.15
CA HIS A 105 -3.59 -2.73 -14.96
C HIS A 105 -3.00 -3.16 -16.31
N ASN A 106 -2.83 -2.16 -17.19
CA ASN A 106 -2.18 -2.26 -18.50
C ASN A 106 -2.84 -3.23 -19.50
N ASN A 107 -4.09 -3.62 -19.25
CA ASN A 107 -4.93 -4.34 -20.21
C ASN A 107 -6.41 -3.95 -19.98
N SER A 108 -6.87 -2.90 -20.66
CA SER A 108 -8.24 -2.40 -20.52
C SER A 108 -9.31 -3.34 -21.05
N ASP A 109 -8.95 -4.25 -21.95
CA ASP A 109 -9.87 -5.28 -22.46
C ASP A 109 -10.12 -6.36 -21.40
N LEU A 110 -9.14 -6.57 -20.51
CA LEU A 110 -9.23 -7.48 -19.39
C LEU A 110 -9.92 -6.82 -18.19
N ASP A 111 -9.58 -5.58 -17.85
CA ASP A 111 -10.17 -4.87 -16.73
C ASP A 111 -10.32 -3.38 -17.00
N ASP A 112 -11.47 -3.01 -17.54
CA ASP A 112 -11.84 -1.62 -17.81
C ASP A 112 -12.05 -0.79 -16.54
N CYS A 113 -12.14 -1.43 -15.36
CA CYS A 113 -12.25 -0.74 -14.07
C CYS A 113 -10.94 -0.20 -13.52
N ALA A 114 -9.80 -0.75 -13.95
CA ALA A 114 -8.49 -0.29 -13.51
C ALA A 114 -8.21 1.15 -13.99
N ASP A 115 -7.34 1.85 -13.27
CA ASP A 115 -6.85 3.16 -13.72
C ASP A 115 -6.13 2.99 -15.06
N ALA A 116 -6.48 3.83 -16.04
CA ALA A 116 -5.93 3.82 -17.39
C ALA A 116 -4.46 4.31 -17.44
N ALA A 117 -3.97 4.94 -16.36
CA ALA A 117 -2.58 5.33 -16.23
C ALA A 117 -1.66 4.09 -16.28
N PRO A 118 -0.61 4.12 -17.11
CA PRO A 118 0.35 3.03 -17.16
C PRO A 118 0.93 2.74 -15.77
N THR A 119 0.75 1.50 -15.31
CA THR A 119 1.31 1.03 -14.05
C THR A 119 2.58 0.22 -14.33
N LYS A 120 3.64 0.45 -13.55
CA LYS A 120 4.86 -0.37 -13.68
C LYS A 120 4.60 -1.78 -13.18
N TYR A 121 5.17 -2.77 -13.86
CA TYR A 121 5.20 -4.14 -13.36
C TYR A 121 6.06 -4.21 -12.10
N GLU A 122 5.49 -4.68 -10.99
CA GLU A 122 6.20 -4.82 -9.72
C GLU A 122 6.69 -6.27 -9.53
N THR A 123 8.00 -6.47 -9.46
CA THR A 123 8.65 -7.80 -9.32
C THR A 123 8.55 -8.40 -7.93
N SER A 124 7.96 -7.67 -6.98
CA SER A 124 7.67 -8.09 -5.61
C SER A 124 6.45 -7.31 -5.11
N ALA A 125 5.78 -7.82 -4.07
CA ALA A 125 4.70 -7.08 -3.45
C ALA A 125 5.19 -5.74 -2.90
N LYS A 126 4.45 -4.67 -3.18
CA LYS A 126 4.78 -3.33 -2.73
C LYS A 126 3.53 -2.64 -2.23
N ALA A 127 3.48 -2.43 -0.93
CA ALA A 127 2.37 -1.73 -0.28
C ALA A 127 2.68 -0.25 -0.16
N LEU A 128 1.64 0.57 -0.39
CA LEU A 128 1.76 2.01 -0.45
C LEU A 128 0.51 2.68 0.10
N ILE A 129 0.69 3.87 0.66
CA ILE A 129 -0.39 4.80 0.99
C ILE A 129 -0.23 6.02 0.10
N LYS A 130 -1.26 6.30 -0.70
CA LYS A 130 -1.31 7.45 -1.59
C LYS A 130 -2.34 8.45 -1.12
N GLU A 131 -1.97 9.72 -1.18
CA GLU A 131 -2.94 10.80 -1.17
C GLU A 131 -3.64 10.88 -2.53
N GLN A 132 -4.95 10.86 -2.51
CA GLN A 132 -5.83 10.93 -3.65
C GLN A 132 -6.65 12.21 -3.58
N LYS A 133 -6.87 12.86 -4.72
CA LYS A 133 -7.68 14.07 -4.80
C LYS A 133 -9.06 13.73 -5.33
N ALA A 134 -10.09 13.95 -4.51
CA ALA A 134 -11.48 13.82 -4.94
C ALA A 134 -11.87 14.93 -5.91
N THR A 135 -12.89 14.66 -6.73
CA THR A 135 -13.47 15.63 -7.69
C THR A 135 -13.94 16.91 -7.00
N THR A 136 -14.37 16.82 -5.75
CA THR A 136 -14.80 17.96 -4.91
C THR A 136 -13.65 18.80 -4.37
N GLY A 137 -12.39 18.43 -4.66
CA GLY A 137 -11.19 19.12 -4.18
C GLY A 137 -10.72 18.69 -2.79
N SER A 138 -11.45 17.81 -2.09
CA SER A 138 -10.99 17.19 -0.85
C SER A 138 -9.96 16.09 -1.12
N TYR A 139 -9.04 15.88 -0.18
CA TYR A 139 -8.07 14.80 -0.25
C TYR A 139 -8.53 13.61 0.59
N TYR A 140 -8.21 12.40 0.14
CA TYR A 140 -8.38 11.17 0.88
C TYR A 140 -7.14 10.30 0.74
N TYR A 141 -7.00 9.29 1.59
CA TYR A 141 -5.83 8.42 1.59
C TYR A 141 -6.24 6.99 1.30
N GLU A 142 -5.59 6.37 0.33
CA GLU A 142 -5.87 5.01 -0.09
C GLU A 142 -4.62 4.16 0.11
N ALA A 143 -4.80 2.98 0.71
CA ALA A 143 -3.75 1.98 0.80
C ALA A 143 -3.96 0.93 -0.29
N SER A 144 -2.88 0.55 -0.97
CA SER A 144 -2.89 -0.55 -1.91
C SER A 144 -1.62 -1.38 -1.85
N VAL A 145 -1.71 -2.64 -2.29
CA VAL A 145 -0.56 -3.51 -2.53
C VAL A 145 -0.46 -3.78 -4.02
N LYS A 146 0.69 -3.49 -4.63
CA LYS A 146 0.96 -3.80 -6.04
C LYS A 146 1.84 -5.02 -6.18
N ILE A 147 1.49 -5.92 -7.09
CA ILE A 147 2.27 -7.13 -7.43
C ILE A 147 2.04 -7.50 -8.89
N GLY A 148 3.10 -7.56 -9.68
CA GLY A 148 3.02 -7.63 -11.14
C GLY A 148 2.18 -6.48 -11.71
N TYR A 149 1.08 -6.79 -12.40
CA TYR A 149 0.10 -5.81 -12.88
C TYR A 149 -1.15 -5.67 -11.99
N MET A 150 -1.22 -6.41 -10.88
CA MET A 150 -2.35 -6.35 -9.96
C MET A 150 -2.15 -5.20 -8.96
N GLU A 151 -3.23 -4.47 -8.69
CA GLU A 151 -3.34 -3.55 -7.56
C GLU A 151 -4.46 -4.02 -6.63
N LEU A 152 -4.10 -4.37 -5.40
CA LEU A 152 -4.99 -4.78 -4.33
C LEU A 152 -5.29 -3.55 -3.48
N VAL A 153 -6.42 -2.89 -3.72
CA VAL A 153 -6.87 -1.70 -2.98
C VAL A 153 -7.53 -2.14 -1.69
N VAL A 154 -7.05 -1.65 -0.56
CA VAL A 154 -7.63 -1.96 0.75
C VAL A 154 -8.90 -1.15 0.95
N THR A 155 -10.03 -1.82 1.08
CA THR A 155 -11.37 -1.22 1.23
C THR A 155 -11.94 -1.37 2.65
N GLY A 156 -11.20 -2.01 3.56
CA GLY A 156 -11.55 -2.08 4.96
C GLY A 156 -10.45 -2.79 5.75
N GLY A 157 -10.34 -2.48 7.04
CA GLY A 157 -9.30 -3.05 7.88
C GLY A 157 -9.12 -2.33 9.19
N PHE A 158 -7.94 -2.55 9.77
CA PHE A 158 -7.50 -1.90 11.00
C PHE A 158 -6.20 -1.15 10.77
N VAL A 159 -6.11 0.06 11.33
CA VAL A 159 -4.85 0.80 11.48
C VAL A 159 -4.43 0.71 12.93
N GLY A 160 -3.17 0.37 13.18
CA GLY A 160 -2.61 0.31 14.53
C GLY A 160 -1.22 0.95 14.62
N ASN A 161 -0.64 0.83 15.81
CA ASN A 161 0.75 1.20 16.05
C ASN A 161 1.48 0.11 16.83
N SER A 162 2.77 0.00 16.61
CA SER A 162 3.64 -1.03 17.16
C SER A 162 3.87 -0.91 18.66
N THR A 163 3.81 0.31 19.16
CA THR A 163 4.19 0.69 20.53
C THR A 163 3.02 0.74 21.50
N TYR A 164 1.77 0.78 21.02
CA TYR A 164 0.59 0.85 21.86
C TYR A 164 -0.55 -0.06 21.38
N ASP A 165 -1.31 -0.61 22.33
CA ASP A 165 -2.37 -1.59 22.10
C ASP A 165 -3.70 -0.92 21.69
N LYS A 166 -3.67 -0.17 20.59
CA LYS A 166 -4.87 0.46 20.03
C LYS A 166 -4.91 0.29 18.53
N THR A 167 -6.00 -0.31 18.05
CA THR A 167 -6.37 -0.37 16.65
C THR A 167 -7.58 0.52 16.38
N THR A 168 -7.65 1.06 15.17
CA THR A 168 -8.79 1.85 14.70
C THR A 168 -9.33 1.19 13.43
N PRO A 169 -10.57 0.71 13.43
CA PRO A 169 -11.18 0.15 12.23
C PRO A 169 -11.48 1.25 11.21
N PHE A 170 -11.50 0.88 9.94
CA PHE A 170 -11.99 1.72 8.86
C PHE A 170 -12.75 0.88 7.83
N LEU A 171 -13.66 1.54 7.11
CA LEU A 171 -14.45 0.96 6.03
C LEU A 171 -14.52 1.94 4.86
N GLY A 172 -14.36 1.41 3.64
CA GLY A 172 -14.15 2.18 2.41
C GLY A 172 -12.66 2.32 2.08
N SER A 173 -12.37 2.74 0.84
CA SER A 173 -10.99 2.94 0.37
C SER A 173 -10.28 4.15 0.97
N SER A 174 -11.03 5.06 1.62
CA SER A 174 -10.48 6.25 2.28
C SER A 174 -10.16 6.00 3.76
N ILE A 175 -8.88 6.01 4.12
CA ILE A 175 -8.40 5.77 5.48
C ILE A 175 -8.25 7.11 6.23
N SER A 176 -9.35 7.57 6.83
CA SER A 176 -9.39 8.87 7.53
C SER A 176 -8.56 8.88 8.83
N CYS A 177 -8.43 7.72 9.48
CA CYS A 177 -7.77 7.52 10.77
C CYS A 177 -6.24 7.40 10.68
N LEU A 178 -5.63 7.69 9.52
CA LEU A 178 -4.18 7.66 9.41
C LEU A 178 -3.51 8.72 10.31
N PRO A 179 -2.40 8.37 10.96
CA PRO A 179 -1.56 9.32 11.69
C PRO A 179 -0.94 10.33 10.72
N SER A 180 -0.62 11.54 11.21
CA SER A 180 -0.06 12.61 10.38
C SER A 180 1.25 12.21 9.68
N SER A 181 2.04 11.33 10.28
CA SER A 181 3.26 10.74 9.68
C SER A 181 2.96 10.01 8.37
N LEU A 182 1.88 9.23 8.31
CA LEU A 182 1.47 8.49 7.11
C LEU A 182 0.66 9.32 6.11
N LYS A 183 0.22 10.52 6.50
CA LYS A 183 -0.44 11.47 5.59
C LYS A 183 0.56 12.33 4.81
N ALA A 184 1.79 12.46 5.30
CA ALA A 184 2.79 13.40 4.79
C ALA A 184 3.54 12.96 3.51
N GLY A 185 2.91 12.15 2.63
CA GLY A 185 3.49 11.77 1.34
C GLY A 185 3.10 10.36 0.86
N ASN A 186 3.73 9.92 -0.23
CA ASN A 186 3.60 8.57 -0.77
C ASN A 186 4.43 7.59 0.09
N ASN A 187 3.83 7.07 1.15
CA ASN A 187 4.50 6.14 2.04
C ASN A 187 4.56 4.75 1.39
N VAL A 188 5.72 4.12 1.45
CA VAL A 188 5.94 2.72 1.03
C VAL A 188 6.16 1.91 2.30
N ALA A 189 5.56 0.73 2.37
CA ALA A 189 5.71 -0.15 3.52
C ALA A 189 7.14 -0.65 3.65
N ASP A 190 7.62 -0.78 4.88
CA ASP A 190 8.93 -1.37 5.19
C ASP A 190 8.87 -2.89 5.11
N VAL A 191 7.76 -3.47 5.56
CA VAL A 191 7.57 -4.92 5.66
C VAL A 191 6.13 -5.28 5.34
N ILE A 192 5.96 -6.34 4.55
CA ILE A 192 4.67 -6.98 4.33
C ILE A 192 4.77 -8.40 4.87
N LYS A 193 3.83 -8.77 5.74
CA LYS A 193 3.70 -10.13 6.27
C LYS A 193 2.38 -10.70 5.80
N ARG A 194 2.45 -11.48 4.72
CA ARG A 194 1.28 -12.15 4.16
C ARG A 194 1.04 -13.49 4.87
N ARG A 195 -0.20 -13.99 4.79
CA ARG A 195 -0.51 -15.30 5.35
C ARG A 195 0.07 -16.41 4.46
N THR A 196 0.58 -17.47 5.07
CA THR A 196 0.99 -18.73 4.42
C THR A 196 -0.23 -19.56 4.05
N ILE A 197 -1.24 -19.55 4.91
CA ILE A 197 -2.55 -20.15 4.68
C ILE A 197 -3.53 -19.00 4.44
N PRO A 198 -4.14 -18.92 3.24
CA PRO A 198 -5.13 -17.89 2.93
C PRO A 198 -6.20 -17.73 4.01
N ALA A 199 -6.65 -16.50 4.25
CA ALA A 199 -7.76 -16.25 5.15
C ALA A 199 -9.04 -16.93 4.63
N LYS A 200 -10.01 -17.20 5.51
CA LYS A 200 -11.35 -17.54 5.05
C LYS A 200 -12.00 -16.26 4.54
N TYR A 201 -12.54 -16.28 3.33
CA TYR A 201 -13.12 -15.08 2.73
C TYR A 201 -14.41 -15.36 1.99
N VAL A 202 -15.18 -14.30 1.76
CA VAL A 202 -16.23 -14.23 0.76
C VAL A 202 -15.76 -13.34 -0.38
N SER A 203 -15.98 -13.80 -1.61
CA SER A 203 -15.72 -13.01 -2.81
C SER A 203 -17.02 -12.40 -3.34
N SER A 204 -17.01 -11.12 -3.68
CA SER A 204 -18.13 -10.41 -4.29
C SER A 204 -17.68 -9.52 -5.44
N ASN A 205 -18.65 -8.90 -6.11
CA ASN A 205 -18.39 -7.80 -7.03
C ASN A 205 -17.68 -6.64 -6.29
N ARG A 206 -16.87 -5.86 -6.99
CA ARG A 206 -16.16 -4.70 -6.44
C ARG A 206 -17.13 -3.66 -5.90
N HIS A 207 -16.74 -2.99 -4.80
CA HIS A 207 -17.59 -2.02 -4.12
C HIS A 207 -17.50 -0.62 -4.75
N LEU A 208 -16.41 -0.33 -5.45
CA LEU A 208 -16.16 0.99 -6.01
C LEU A 208 -16.99 1.23 -7.30
N ARG A 209 -17.65 2.40 -7.32
CA ARG A 209 -18.76 2.83 -8.20
C ARG A 209 -18.46 2.86 -9.69
N GLN A 210 -18.30 1.70 -10.33
CA GLN A 210 -18.16 1.59 -11.78
C GLN A 210 -19.08 0.53 -12.38
N TYR A 211 -20.31 0.41 -11.87
CA TYR A 211 -21.31 -0.59 -12.31
C TYR A 211 -21.64 -0.57 -13.81
N SER A 212 -21.28 0.49 -14.54
CA SER A 212 -21.43 0.58 -16.00
C SER A 212 -20.33 -0.15 -16.78
N LYS A 213 -19.26 -0.57 -16.11
CA LYS A 213 -18.07 -1.19 -16.70
C LYS A 213 -18.12 -2.71 -16.55
N VAL A 214 -17.59 -3.43 -17.52
CA VAL A 214 -17.65 -4.91 -17.55
C VAL A 214 -16.91 -5.50 -16.36
N GLY A 215 -15.72 -4.97 -16.06
CA GLY A 215 -14.88 -5.44 -14.96
C GLY A 215 -15.51 -5.27 -13.58
N SER A 216 -16.50 -4.41 -13.42
CA SER A 216 -17.21 -4.26 -12.13
C SER A 216 -17.99 -5.51 -11.74
N SER A 217 -18.31 -6.37 -12.72
CA SER A 217 -19.02 -7.63 -12.49
C SER A 217 -18.13 -8.76 -11.97
N TYR A 218 -16.81 -8.60 -12.01
CA TYR A 218 -15.87 -9.63 -11.57
C TYR A 218 -15.90 -9.78 -10.05
N LYS A 219 -15.80 -11.03 -9.59
CA LYS A 219 -15.78 -11.37 -8.17
C LYS A 219 -14.39 -11.15 -7.55
N TRP A 220 -13.85 -9.96 -7.76
CA TRP A 220 -12.50 -9.55 -7.33
C TRP A 220 -12.53 -8.60 -6.13
N SER A 221 -13.62 -8.60 -5.37
CA SER A 221 -13.66 -8.07 -4.01
C SER A 221 -13.58 -9.23 -3.02
N PHE A 222 -12.73 -9.11 -2.02
CA PHE A 222 -12.46 -10.15 -1.03
C PHE A 222 -12.66 -9.59 0.36
N GLN A 223 -13.47 -10.25 1.18
CA GLN A 223 -13.79 -9.85 2.56
C GLN A 223 -13.51 -11.01 3.50
N SER A 224 -12.78 -10.75 4.59
CA SER A 224 -12.54 -11.77 5.60
C SER A 224 -13.83 -12.14 6.34
N ASN A 225 -13.98 -13.43 6.65
CA ASN A 225 -15.14 -14.02 7.35
C ASN A 225 -14.96 -14.07 8.87
#